data_AF-A0A2G5VQL6-F1
#
_entry.id   AF-A0A2G5VQL6-F1
#
_cell.length_a   1.000
_cell.length_b   1.000
_cell.length_c   1.000
_cell.angle_alpha   90.00
_cell.angle_beta   90.00
_cell.angle_gamma   90.00
#
_symmetry.space_group_name_H-M   'P 1'
#
loop_
_entity.id
_entity.type
_entity.pdbx_description
1 polymer ?
#
loop_
_entity_poly.entity_id
_entity_poly.type
_entity_poly.pdbx_seq_one_letter_code
_entity_poly.pdbx_strand_id
1 'polypeptide(L)'
;MVFVLTSNEPSGRDQPKTVYRIASKTNGMGIFVDDAVINHQLPTAPIQRVRPIYCANVQVSDLEAYNLPNFNLPADVPGLNRISFTVQDHGPIDSFHRLELKFLADTNTTISANAEEVRKLGATGYSTILGFLSGTEYRSELDCDYDNFDYVEELQIRVQSYERFWIPYCD
;
A
#
# COMPACT_ATOMS: atom_id res chain seq x y z
N MET A 1 2.80 -2.37 14.82
CA MET A 1 2.13 -1.92 13.59
C MET A 1 1.10 -0.88 13.95
N VAL A 2 1.23 0.30 13.37
CA VAL A 2 0.33 1.44 13.57
C VAL A 2 -0.42 1.67 12.27
N PHE A 3 -1.74 1.73 12.35
CA PHE A 3 -2.57 2.13 11.22
C PHE A 3 -3.15 3.51 11.54
N VAL A 4 -3.03 4.44 10.60
CA VAL A 4 -3.54 5.80 10.79
C VAL A 4 -4.44 6.22 9.65
N LEU A 5 -5.60 6.75 10.02
CA LEU A 5 -6.50 7.47 9.13
C LEU A 5 -6.31 8.96 9.36
N THR A 6 -6.01 9.71 8.31
CA THR A 6 -5.91 11.17 8.36
C THR A 6 -6.94 11.78 7.42
N SER A 7 -7.61 12.83 7.87
CA SER A 7 -8.51 13.62 7.03
C SER A 7 -7.75 14.25 5.86
N ASN A 8 -8.39 14.35 4.70
CA ASN A 8 -7.93 15.16 3.57
C ASN A 8 -8.01 16.68 3.84
N GLU A 9 -8.79 17.10 4.84
CA GLU A 9 -8.97 18.51 5.22
C GLU A 9 -8.64 18.74 6.71
N PRO A 10 -7.42 18.39 7.19
CA PRO A 10 -7.10 18.49 8.60
C PRO A 10 -7.01 19.96 9.02
N SER A 11 -7.76 20.33 10.07
CA SER A 11 -7.81 21.70 10.60
C SER A 11 -6.48 22.23 11.15
N GLY A 12 -5.47 21.37 11.31
CA GLY A 12 -4.18 21.69 11.95
C GLY A 12 -3.02 22.11 11.01
N ARG A 13 -3.13 21.94 9.68
CA ARG A 13 -2.06 22.06 8.66
C ARG A 13 -0.74 21.31 8.96
N ASP A 14 -0.09 20.81 7.91
CA ASP A 14 1.30 20.28 7.81
C ASP A 14 1.73 19.04 8.64
N GLN A 15 0.96 18.57 9.63
CA GLN A 15 1.30 17.34 10.37
C GLN A 15 1.01 15.97 9.72
N PRO A 16 0.12 15.82 8.71
CA PRO A 16 -0.28 14.50 8.22
C PRO A 16 0.87 13.61 7.72
N LYS A 17 1.85 14.19 7.02
CA LYS A 17 3.00 13.45 6.47
C LYS A 17 3.93 12.92 7.56
N THR A 18 4.01 13.58 8.71
CA THR A 18 4.75 13.06 9.88
C THR A 18 4.11 11.78 10.39
N VAL A 19 2.79 11.77 10.50
CA VAL A 19 2.04 10.61 10.99
C VAL A 19 2.08 9.46 9.99
N TYR A 20 2.03 9.77 8.69
CA TYR A 20 2.27 8.82 7.61
C TYR A 20 3.63 8.11 7.76
N ARG A 21 4.70 8.87 8.00
CA ARG A 21 6.06 8.34 8.22
C ARG A 21 6.23 7.54 9.51
N ILE A 22 5.46 7.85 10.55
CA ILE A 22 5.44 7.02 11.76
C ILE A 22 4.83 5.65 11.44
N ALA A 23 3.77 5.62 10.61
CA ALA A 23 3.17 4.36 10.21
C ALA A 23 4.13 3.48 9.37
N SER A 24 4.89 4.07 8.42
CA SER A 24 5.86 3.31 7.60
C SER A 24 6.90 2.58 8.43
N LYS A 25 7.39 3.19 9.52
CA LYS A 25 8.37 2.61 10.46
C LYS A 25 7.86 1.48 11.35
N THR A 26 6.59 1.09 11.23
CA THR A 26 5.98 0.07 12.11
C THR A 26 5.39 -1.11 11.34
N ASN A 27 5.74 -1.27 10.05
CA ASN A 27 5.03 -2.12 9.07
C ASN A 27 3.56 -1.74 8.93
N GLY A 28 3.21 -0.55 9.40
CA GLY A 28 1.87 0.03 9.38
C GLY A 28 1.52 0.64 8.05
N MET A 29 0.36 1.30 8.03
CA MET A 29 -0.04 2.15 6.91
C MET A 29 -0.66 3.45 7.41
N GLY A 30 -0.27 4.55 6.79
CA GLY A 30 -0.95 5.84 6.92
C GLY A 30 -1.77 6.07 5.66
N ILE A 31 -3.07 6.32 5.81
CA ILE A 31 -3.93 6.63 4.67
C ILE A 31 -4.66 7.94 4.90
N PHE A 32 -4.85 8.66 3.82
CA PHE A 32 -5.59 9.91 3.78
C PHE A 32 -6.98 9.63 3.26
N VAL A 33 -8.01 10.20 3.88
CA VAL A 33 -9.41 9.82 3.69
C VAL A 33 -10.30 11.06 3.71
N ASP A 34 -11.31 11.08 2.85
CA ASP A 34 -12.36 12.10 2.92
C ASP A 34 -13.19 11.92 4.20
N ASP A 35 -13.47 13.02 4.89
CA ASP A 35 -14.21 13.00 6.16
C ASP A 35 -15.57 12.28 6.05
N ALA A 36 -16.22 12.42 4.89
CA ALA A 36 -17.50 11.79 4.60
C ALA A 36 -17.46 10.25 4.61
N VAL A 37 -16.30 9.64 4.34
CA VAL A 37 -16.16 8.18 4.19
C VAL A 37 -15.28 7.52 5.24
N ILE A 38 -14.76 8.28 6.22
CA ILE A 38 -13.86 7.74 7.26
C ILE A 38 -14.50 6.57 8.04
N ASN A 39 -15.80 6.65 8.32
CA ASN A 39 -16.55 5.59 8.99
C ASN A 39 -16.69 4.33 8.12
N HIS A 40 -16.66 4.46 6.80
CA HIS A 40 -16.67 3.34 5.87
C HIS A 40 -15.28 2.72 5.68
N GLN A 41 -14.22 3.49 5.87
CA GLN A 41 -12.84 3.02 5.75
C GLN A 41 -12.35 2.24 6.98
N LEU A 42 -12.86 2.54 8.18
CA LEU A 42 -12.46 1.84 9.40
C LEU A 42 -12.64 0.30 9.36
N PRO A 43 -13.77 -0.26 8.89
CA PRO A 43 -13.97 -1.71 8.81
C PRO A 43 -13.22 -2.38 7.66
N THR A 44 -12.91 -1.64 6.60
CA THR A 44 -12.18 -2.12 5.42
C THR A 44 -10.69 -1.82 5.48
N ALA A 45 -10.25 -1.21 6.58
CA ALA A 45 -8.88 -0.81 6.79
C ALA A 45 -7.94 -2.00 6.54
N PRO A 46 -6.88 -1.82 5.74
CA PRO A 46 -6.04 -2.91 5.23
C PRO A 46 -5.34 -3.76 6.31
N ILE A 47 -5.43 -3.39 7.58
CA ILE A 47 -4.66 -3.97 8.67
C ILE A 47 -5.55 -4.61 9.76
N GLN A 48 -6.88 -4.54 9.64
CA GLN A 48 -7.75 -5.10 10.65
C GLN A 48 -7.70 -6.65 10.63
N ARG A 49 -7.26 -7.25 11.75
CA ARG A 49 -7.17 -8.72 11.95
C ARG A 49 -6.24 -9.48 11.00
N VAL A 50 -5.33 -8.78 10.33
CA VAL A 50 -4.31 -9.40 9.46
C VAL A 50 -2.90 -9.06 9.96
N ARG A 51 -1.90 -9.78 9.46
CA ARG A 51 -0.47 -9.53 9.75
C ARG A 51 0.30 -9.43 8.45
N PRO A 52 1.20 -8.43 8.30
CA PRO A 52 2.01 -8.32 7.11
C PRO A 52 2.98 -9.51 7.03
N ILE A 53 3.01 -10.16 5.87
CA ILE A 53 3.97 -11.20 5.49
C ILE A 53 4.98 -10.68 4.45
N TYR A 54 4.70 -9.51 3.89
CA TYR A 54 5.61 -8.71 3.08
C TYR A 54 5.31 -7.24 3.32
N CYS A 55 6.36 -6.43 3.29
CA CYS A 55 6.23 -5.00 3.34
C CYS A 55 7.36 -4.31 2.61
N ALA A 56 7.01 -3.22 1.90
CA ALA A 56 7.95 -2.35 1.23
C ALA A 56 7.50 -0.90 1.40
N ASN A 57 8.45 -0.02 1.70
CA ASN A 57 8.29 1.42 1.62
C ASN A 57 9.19 1.90 0.47
N VAL A 58 8.65 2.66 -0.48
CA VAL A 58 9.38 3.04 -1.69
C VAL A 58 9.13 4.51 -2.00
N GLN A 59 10.19 5.22 -2.37
CA GLN A 59 10.09 6.58 -2.90
C GLN A 59 10.00 6.50 -4.42
N VAL A 60 8.91 7.01 -4.99
CA VAL A 60 8.66 7.01 -6.42
C VAL A 60 8.64 8.44 -6.97
N SER A 61 9.27 8.61 -8.13
CA SER A 61 9.41 9.82 -8.95
C SER A 61 9.21 9.47 -10.44
N ASP A 62 10.04 10.02 -11.32
CA ASP A 62 10.08 9.87 -12.79
C ASP A 62 10.55 8.53 -13.37
N LEU A 63 10.90 7.51 -12.57
CA LEU A 63 11.35 6.23 -13.13
C LEU A 63 10.20 5.41 -13.71
N GLU A 64 10.48 4.70 -14.82
CA GLU A 64 9.53 3.79 -15.47
C GLU A 64 9.11 2.60 -14.60
N ALA A 65 10.03 2.09 -13.76
CA ALA A 65 9.76 0.98 -12.87
C ALA A 65 10.71 0.97 -11.66
N TYR A 66 10.19 0.51 -10.53
CA TYR A 66 10.89 0.37 -9.26
C TYR A 66 10.97 -1.10 -8.86
N ASN A 67 12.17 -1.57 -8.58
CA ASN A 67 12.36 -2.89 -7.98
C ASN A 67 12.09 -2.78 -6.49
N LEU A 68 11.14 -3.57 -6.00
CA LEU A 68 10.87 -3.69 -4.57
C LEU A 68 11.64 -4.91 -4.02
N PRO A 69 11.79 -5.03 -2.68
CA PRO A 69 12.35 -6.23 -2.08
C PRO A 69 11.66 -7.51 -2.57
N ASN A 70 12.41 -8.60 -2.68
CA ASN A 70 11.83 -9.88 -3.05
C ASN A 70 10.80 -10.31 -1.99
N PHE A 71 9.65 -10.77 -2.46
CA PHE A 71 8.63 -11.34 -1.60
C PHE A 71 8.86 -12.84 -1.45
N ASN A 72 9.42 -13.22 -0.30
CA ASN A 72 9.54 -14.61 0.11
C ASN A 72 8.25 -15.05 0.80
N LEU A 73 7.46 -15.91 0.14
CA LEU A 73 6.21 -16.40 0.68
C LEU A 73 6.52 -17.51 1.71
N PRO A 74 6.09 -17.38 2.98
CA PRO A 74 6.26 -18.46 3.94
C PRO A 74 5.45 -19.71 3.52
N ALA A 75 6.07 -20.89 3.61
CA ALA A 75 5.48 -22.15 3.14
C ALA A 75 4.14 -22.51 3.80
N ASP A 76 3.91 -22.04 5.03
CA ASP A 76 2.73 -22.33 5.84
C ASP A 76 1.62 -21.27 5.72
N VAL A 77 1.75 -20.29 4.82
CA VAL A 77 0.72 -19.26 4.60
C VAL A 77 -0.35 -19.80 3.63
N PRO A 78 -1.62 -19.87 4.04
CA PRO A 78 -2.70 -20.28 3.14
C PRO A 78 -2.84 -19.29 1.98
N GLY A 79 -3.25 -19.80 0.82
CA GLY A 79 -3.29 -19.05 -0.44
C GLY A 79 -4.42 -18.02 -0.59
N LEU A 80 -4.93 -17.41 0.48
CA LEU A 80 -5.76 -16.21 0.33
C LEU A 80 -5.13 -15.04 1.08
N ASN A 81 -4.27 -14.32 0.38
CA ASN A 81 -3.62 -13.14 0.92
C ASN A 81 -4.33 -11.87 0.47
N ARG A 82 -4.30 -10.85 1.33
CA ARG A 82 -4.67 -9.49 0.96
C ARG A 82 -3.44 -8.72 0.54
N ILE A 83 -3.63 -7.79 -0.38
CA ILE A 83 -2.64 -6.79 -0.70
C ILE A 83 -3.23 -5.42 -0.48
N SER A 84 -2.42 -4.55 0.09
CA SER A 84 -2.81 -3.18 0.40
C SER A 84 -1.66 -2.24 0.11
N PHE A 85 -1.95 -1.13 -0.54
CA PHE A 85 -0.95 -0.11 -0.84
C PHE A 85 -1.54 1.29 -0.78
N THR A 86 -0.67 2.28 -0.56
CA THR A 86 -1.02 3.69 -0.75
C THR A 86 -0.64 4.12 -2.14
N VAL A 87 -1.41 5.04 -2.73
CA VAL A 87 -1.10 5.59 -4.07
C VAL A 87 -0.40 6.95 -4.05
N GLN A 88 -0.37 7.64 -2.92
CA GLN A 88 0.39 8.87 -2.67
C GLN A 88 0.53 9.08 -1.15
N ASP A 89 1.46 9.93 -0.74
CA ASP A 89 1.83 10.16 0.67
C ASP A 89 1.16 11.39 1.32
N HIS A 90 0.20 11.96 0.62
CA HIS A 90 -0.60 13.11 1.01
C HIS A 90 -2.02 12.98 0.46
N GLY A 91 -2.90 13.90 0.86
CA GLY A 91 -4.24 14.02 0.30
C GLY A 91 -4.56 15.49 0.01
N PRO A 92 -5.56 15.76 -0.87
CA PRO A 92 -6.42 14.82 -1.60
C PRO A 92 -5.73 14.13 -2.79
N ILE A 93 -6.37 13.12 -3.39
CA ILE A 93 -5.86 12.40 -4.58
C ILE A 93 -5.88 13.32 -5.82
N ASP A 94 -4.78 13.98 -6.07
CA ASP A 94 -4.64 15.05 -7.06
C ASP A 94 -3.69 14.70 -8.20
N SER A 95 -2.60 13.97 -7.92
CA SER A 95 -1.51 13.70 -8.87
C SER A 95 -1.51 12.28 -9.42
N PHE A 96 -2.07 11.31 -8.69
CA PHE A 96 -2.06 9.91 -9.06
C PHE A 96 -2.90 9.61 -10.32
N HIS A 97 -2.33 8.87 -11.29
CA HIS A 97 -3.03 8.32 -12.46
C HIS A 97 -3.25 6.81 -12.39
N ARG A 98 -2.17 6.04 -12.28
CA ARG A 98 -2.22 4.57 -12.23
C ARG A 98 -1.02 3.99 -11.50
N LEU A 99 -1.21 2.77 -11.00
CA LEU A 99 -0.17 1.94 -10.43
C LEU A 99 -0.37 0.49 -10.88
N GLU A 100 0.73 -0.18 -11.19
CA GLU A 100 0.79 -1.61 -11.47
C GLU A 100 1.88 -2.26 -10.62
N LEU A 101 1.49 -3.22 -9.79
CA LEU A 101 2.37 -4.01 -8.93
C LEU A 101 2.41 -5.44 -9.43
N LYS A 102 3.61 -5.90 -9.79
CA LYS A 102 3.88 -7.22 -10.36
C LYS A 102 4.65 -8.07 -9.36
N PHE A 103 4.18 -9.29 -9.15
CA PHE A 103 4.90 -10.36 -8.48
C PHE A 103 5.30 -11.39 -9.53
N LEU A 104 6.60 -11.47 -9.80
CA LEU A 104 7.17 -12.28 -10.86
C LEU A 104 7.78 -13.57 -10.28
N ALA A 105 7.29 -14.71 -10.75
CA ALA A 105 7.75 -16.06 -10.40
C ALA A 105 7.43 -17.02 -11.56
N ASP A 106 7.22 -18.31 -11.31
CA ASP A 106 6.75 -19.26 -12.33
C ASP A 106 5.36 -18.89 -12.85
N THR A 107 4.48 -18.42 -11.96
CA THR A 107 3.18 -17.84 -12.29
C THR A 107 3.18 -16.38 -11.83
N ASN A 108 3.16 -15.46 -12.78
CA ASN A 108 3.12 -14.02 -12.48
C ASN A 108 1.74 -13.61 -11.98
N THR A 109 1.72 -12.66 -11.04
CA THR A 109 0.50 -12.01 -10.57
C THR A 109 0.66 -10.51 -10.66
N THR A 110 -0.34 -9.84 -11.23
CA THR A 110 -0.36 -8.38 -11.38
C THR A 110 -1.57 -7.80 -10.68
N ILE A 111 -1.36 -6.74 -9.92
CA ILE A 111 -2.41 -5.95 -9.28
C ILE A 111 -2.29 -4.52 -9.80
N SER A 112 -3.39 -3.96 -10.28
CA SER A 112 -3.45 -2.59 -10.75
C SER A 112 -4.50 -1.78 -9.99
N ALA A 113 -4.29 -0.46 -9.96
CA ALA A 113 -5.27 0.51 -9.54
C ALA A 113 -5.14 1.76 -10.41
N ASN A 114 -6.26 2.41 -10.70
CA ASN A 114 -6.28 3.70 -11.40
C ASN A 114 -6.95 4.80 -10.55
N ALA A 115 -6.74 6.05 -10.96
CA ALA A 115 -7.23 7.20 -10.22
C ALA A 115 -8.75 7.23 -10.07
N GLU A 116 -9.51 6.74 -11.05
CA GLU A 116 -10.96 6.70 -10.97
C GLU A 116 -11.43 5.74 -9.86
N GLU A 117 -10.84 4.54 -9.79
CA GLU A 117 -11.13 3.54 -8.75
C GLU A 117 -10.79 4.08 -7.36
N VAL A 118 -9.60 4.66 -7.19
CA VAL A 118 -9.14 5.14 -5.89
C VAL A 118 -9.93 6.37 -5.44
N ARG A 119 -10.25 7.31 -6.35
CA ARG A 119 -11.08 8.47 -6.01
C ARG A 119 -12.49 8.07 -5.59
N LYS A 120 -13.08 7.02 -6.18
CA LYS A 120 -14.38 6.47 -5.74
C LYS A 120 -14.35 5.93 -4.32
N LEU A 121 -13.19 5.45 -3.84
CA LEU A 121 -13.02 5.02 -2.44
C LEU A 121 -12.93 6.20 -1.47
N GLY A 122 -12.62 7.41 -1.95
CA GLY A 122 -12.39 8.60 -1.13
C GLY A 122 -11.21 8.42 -0.17
N ALA A 123 -10.21 7.61 -0.54
CA ALA A 123 -9.06 7.31 0.30
C ALA A 123 -7.81 6.98 -0.54
N THR A 124 -6.63 7.41 -0.08
CA THR A 124 -5.35 7.11 -0.75
C THR A 124 -4.89 5.67 -0.54
N GLY A 125 -5.53 4.94 0.36
CA GLY A 125 -5.30 3.52 0.58
C GLY A 125 -6.18 2.66 -0.34
N TYR A 126 -5.55 1.69 -1.01
CA TYR A 126 -6.22 0.68 -1.81
C TYR A 126 -5.96 -0.70 -1.21
N SER A 127 -6.98 -1.57 -1.21
CA SER A 127 -6.85 -2.95 -0.72
C SER A 127 -7.68 -3.91 -1.55
N THR A 128 -7.08 -5.04 -1.94
CA THR A 128 -7.76 -6.09 -2.70
C THR A 128 -7.24 -7.47 -2.32
N ILE A 129 -7.85 -8.51 -2.90
CA ILE A 129 -7.42 -9.90 -2.75
C ILE A 129 -6.27 -10.15 -3.73
N LEU A 130 -5.13 -10.59 -3.22
CA LEU A 130 -3.99 -11.03 -4.04
C LEU A 130 -4.21 -12.44 -4.60
N GLY A 131 -5.00 -13.26 -3.89
CA GLY A 131 -5.33 -14.62 -4.28
C GLY A 131 -4.28 -15.64 -3.86
N PHE A 132 -4.26 -16.77 -4.58
CA PHE A 132 -3.38 -17.91 -4.33
C PHE A 132 -2.03 -17.68 -4.96
N LEU A 133 -1.00 -17.61 -4.12
CA LEU A 133 0.40 -17.60 -4.52
C LEU A 133 0.95 -19.02 -4.34
N SER A 134 1.58 -19.55 -5.39
CA SER A 134 2.12 -20.92 -5.43
C SER A 134 3.65 -20.99 -5.44
N GLY A 135 4.32 -19.85 -5.58
CA GLY A 135 5.78 -19.73 -5.55
C GLY A 135 6.31 -19.51 -4.13
N THR A 136 7.60 -19.77 -3.94
CA THR A 136 8.30 -19.52 -2.67
C THR A 136 8.97 -18.15 -2.63
N GLU A 137 9.35 -17.62 -3.79
CA GLU A 137 9.98 -16.32 -3.94
C GLU A 137 9.43 -15.62 -5.17
N TYR A 138 9.13 -14.33 -5.01
CA TYR A 138 8.66 -13.46 -6.07
C TYR A 138 9.56 -12.24 -6.16
N ARG A 139 10.03 -11.92 -7.37
CA ARG A 139 10.58 -10.60 -7.64
C ARG A 139 9.42 -9.61 -7.77
N SER A 140 9.52 -8.50 -7.06
CA SER A 140 8.45 -7.51 -6.98
C SER A 140 8.82 -6.26 -7.78
N GLU A 141 7.98 -5.85 -8.72
CA GLU A 141 8.20 -4.66 -9.56
C GLU A 141 6.98 -3.74 -9.48
N LEU A 142 7.23 -2.44 -9.44
CA LEU A 142 6.21 -1.40 -9.30
C LEU A 142 6.36 -0.38 -10.44
N ASP A 143 5.29 -0.15 -11.19
CA ASP A 143 5.16 0.92 -12.20
C ASP A 143 4.07 1.88 -11.73
N CYS A 144 4.37 3.19 -11.75
CA CYS A 144 3.46 4.24 -11.29
C CYS A 144 3.46 5.40 -12.27
N ASP A 145 2.34 6.11 -12.35
CA ASP A 145 2.19 7.29 -13.19
C ASP A 145 1.51 8.43 -12.43
N TYR A 146 2.08 9.63 -12.55
CA TYR A 146 1.68 10.84 -11.81
C TYR A 146 1.75 12.09 -12.70
N ASP A 147 0.95 13.12 -12.37
CA ASP A 147 0.94 14.41 -13.09
C ASP A 147 2.26 15.19 -12.99
N ASN A 148 3.00 15.04 -11.89
CA ASN A 148 4.22 15.81 -11.63
C ASN A 148 5.34 14.92 -11.09
N PHE A 149 6.31 14.63 -11.96
CA PHE A 149 7.45 13.78 -11.61
C PHE A 149 8.53 14.47 -10.77
N ASP A 150 8.47 15.80 -10.59
CA ASP A 150 9.39 16.53 -9.70
C ASP A 150 9.06 16.30 -8.22
N TYR A 151 7.90 15.72 -7.92
CA TYR A 151 7.49 15.41 -6.55
C TYR A 151 7.70 13.92 -6.27
N VAL A 152 8.38 13.65 -5.15
CA VAL A 152 8.64 12.28 -4.69
C VAL A 152 7.50 11.85 -3.76
N GLU A 153 6.81 10.78 -4.15
CA GLU A 153 5.79 10.12 -3.34
C GLU A 153 6.41 8.97 -2.54
N GLU A 154 6.18 8.92 -1.23
CA GLU A 154 6.54 7.76 -0.40
C GLU A 154 5.37 6.77 -0.35
N LEU A 155 5.46 5.62 -1.02
CA LEU A 155 4.41 4.60 -1.01
C LEU A 155 4.68 3.50 0.00
N GLN A 156 3.60 2.99 0.60
CA GLN A 156 3.60 1.85 1.52
C GLN A 156 2.87 0.68 0.89
N ILE A 157 3.54 -0.46 0.72
CA ILE A 157 2.98 -1.70 0.17
C ILE A 157 3.02 -2.79 1.23
N ARG A 158 1.91 -3.51 1.41
CA ARG A 158 1.77 -4.61 2.38
C ARG A 158 1.05 -5.80 1.73
N VAL A 159 1.62 -6.99 1.85
CA VAL A 159 0.86 -8.23 1.67
C VAL A 159 0.58 -8.78 3.05
N GLN A 160 -0.68 -9.11 3.32
CA GLN A 160 -1.11 -9.58 4.63
C GLN A 160 -1.77 -10.96 4.56
N SER A 161 -1.58 -11.72 5.63
CA SER A 161 -2.27 -12.99 5.89
C SER A 161 -3.08 -12.89 7.19
N TYR A 162 -4.09 -13.77 7.32
CA TYR A 162 -4.83 -13.96 8.57
C TYR A 162 -4.06 -14.79 9.62
N GLU A 163 -2.97 -15.44 9.19
CA GLU A 163 -2.14 -16.27 10.06
C GLU A 163 -1.09 -15.47 10.85
N ARG A 164 -0.56 -16.10 11.90
CA ARG A 164 0.40 -15.47 12.83
C ARG A 164 1.84 -15.57 12.33
N PHE A 165 2.14 -14.83 11.27
CA PHE A 165 3.53 -14.58 10.86
C PHE A 165 3.94 -13.16 11.26
N TRP A 166 5.16 -13.03 11.77
CA TRP A 166 5.78 -11.73 12.05
C TRP A 166 7.02 -11.59 11.18
N ILE A 167 7.06 -10.54 10.38
CA ILE A 167 8.25 -10.14 9.64
C ILE A 167 8.97 -9.01 10.38
N PRO A 168 10.32 -8.89 10.25
CA PRO A 168 11.06 -7.71 10.68
C PRO A 168 10.48 -6.41 10.10
N TYR A 169 10.84 -5.28 10.69
CA TYR A 169 10.43 -3.98 10.15
C TYR A 169 11.07 -3.75 8.77
N CYS A 170 10.29 -3.25 7.80
CA CYS A 170 10.83 -2.79 6.52
C CYS A 170 11.38 -1.38 6.70
N ASP A 171 12.65 -1.33 7.07
CA ASP A 171 13.47 -0.11 7.04
C ASP A 171 13.94 0.19 5.62
#